data_AF-A0A1G5W335-F1
#
_entry.id   AF-A0A1G5W335-F1
#
_cell.length_a   1.000
_cell.length_b   1.000
_cell.length_c   1.000
_cell.angle_alpha   90.00
_cell.angle_beta   90.00
_cell.angle_gamma   90.00
#
_symmetry.space_group_name_H-M   'P 1'
#
loop_
_entity.id
_entity.type
_entity.pdbx_description
1 polymer ?
#
loop_
_entity_poly.entity_id
_entity_poly.type
_entity_poly.pdbx_seq_one_letter_code
_entity_poly.pdbx_strand_id
1 'polypeptide(L)'
;MIFDFSKEVKTATSERERKEAMIDRIIRPEVEEAIREAGLNPSYFMVNKASEQEFFKKPFTDTQEDGSFASLYYDWITPDTLYRCECRIELSWDFLTVKSETDMYRMEHYSKGKPEWQYFNGEDWEEGPEEDFFPITDLELRWLQ
;
A
#
# COMPACT_ATOMS: atom_id res chain seq x y z
N MET A 1 12.36 -1.18 -0.83
CA MET A 1 13.41 -2.19 -0.66
C MET A 1 13.49 -3.14 -1.87
N ILE A 2 14.54 -3.97 -2.03
CA ILE A 2 14.65 -4.98 -3.12
C ILE A 2 14.76 -6.38 -2.51
N PHE A 3 13.97 -7.33 -3.03
CA PHE A 3 13.87 -8.70 -2.52
C PHE A 3 14.14 -9.73 -3.63
N ASP A 4 14.93 -10.75 -3.30
CA ASP A 4 15.03 -11.98 -4.11
C ASP A 4 13.81 -12.87 -3.81
N PHE A 5 12.95 -13.03 -4.81
CA PHE A 5 11.71 -13.78 -4.76
C PHE A 5 11.79 -15.11 -5.54
N SER A 6 13.00 -15.50 -5.94
CA SER A 6 13.22 -16.69 -6.77
C SER A 6 12.86 -17.99 -6.06
N LYS A 7 12.94 -18.03 -4.72
CA LYS A 7 12.57 -19.20 -3.92
C LYS A 7 11.06 -19.44 -3.97
N GLU A 8 10.28 -18.38 -3.82
CA GLU A 8 8.82 -18.39 -3.84
C GLU A 8 8.30 -18.77 -5.23
N VAL A 9 8.95 -18.27 -6.29
CA VAL A 9 8.66 -18.69 -7.67
C VAL A 9 8.87 -20.20 -7.88
N LYS A 10 9.85 -20.81 -7.21
CA LYS A 10 10.13 -22.25 -7.28
C LYS A 10 9.17 -23.10 -6.45
N THR A 11 8.66 -22.58 -5.33
CA THR A 11 7.84 -23.36 -4.38
C THR A 11 6.34 -23.15 -4.56
N ALA A 12 5.91 -21.98 -5.01
CA ALA A 12 4.50 -21.68 -5.24
C ALA A 12 4.03 -22.27 -6.57
N THR A 13 2.91 -22.97 -6.52
CA THR A 13 2.29 -23.70 -7.63
C THR A 13 1.34 -22.84 -8.47
N SER A 14 0.98 -21.64 -7.98
CA SER A 14 0.13 -20.69 -8.70
C SER A 14 0.58 -19.23 -8.52
N GLU A 15 0.14 -18.36 -9.43
CA GLU A 15 0.34 -16.91 -9.29
C GLU A 15 -0.32 -16.36 -8.02
N ARG A 16 -1.49 -16.90 -7.67
CA ARG A 16 -2.20 -16.54 -6.44
C ARG A 16 -1.33 -16.80 -5.20
N GLU A 17 -0.74 -17.99 -5.08
CA GLU A 17 0.16 -18.34 -3.97
C GLU A 17 1.39 -17.44 -3.92
N ARG A 18 1.92 -17.03 -5.09
CA ARG A 18 3.03 -16.07 -5.15
C ARG A 18 2.62 -14.69 -4.63
N LYS A 19 1.44 -14.21 -5.01
CA LYS A 19 0.89 -12.95 -4.50
C LYS A 19 0.61 -12.99 -3.00
N GLU A 20 0.06 -14.09 -2.49
CA GLU A 20 -0.11 -14.32 -1.04
C GLU A 20 1.26 -14.29 -0.33
N ALA A 21 2.28 -14.93 -0.90
CA ALA A 21 3.64 -14.87 -0.37
C ALA A 21 4.27 -13.46 -0.43
N MET A 22 4.01 -12.66 -1.47
CA MET A 22 4.43 -11.26 -1.52
C MET A 22 3.77 -10.45 -0.41
N ILE A 23 2.48 -10.65 -0.17
CA ILE A 23 1.75 -9.96 0.90
C ILE A 23 2.40 -10.27 2.25
N ASP A 24 2.62 -11.55 2.55
CA ASP A 24 3.08 -11.95 3.88
C ASP A 24 4.57 -11.71 4.13
N ARG A 25 5.42 -11.77 3.10
CA ARG A 25 6.89 -11.68 3.26
C ARG A 25 7.49 -10.33 2.91
N ILE A 26 6.78 -9.52 2.13
CA ILE A 26 7.29 -8.25 1.61
C ILE A 26 6.36 -7.12 2.03
N ILE A 27 5.13 -7.10 1.51
CA ILE A 27 4.23 -5.96 1.64
C ILE A 27 3.89 -5.69 3.11
N ARG A 28 3.40 -6.71 3.84
CA ARG A 28 3.00 -6.53 5.24
C ARG A 28 4.17 -6.10 6.13
N PRO A 29 5.37 -6.73 6.08
CA PRO A 29 6.53 -6.23 6.81
C PRO A 29 6.89 -4.76 6.51
N GLU A 30 6.97 -4.37 5.24
CA GLU A 30 7.32 -3.00 4.83
C GLU A 30 6.29 -1.98 5.32
N VAL A 31 5.00 -2.31 5.17
CA VAL A 31 3.88 -1.48 5.66
C VAL A 31 3.94 -1.33 7.19
N GLU A 32 4.14 -2.44 7.91
CA GLU A 32 4.22 -2.38 9.37
C GLU A 32 5.44 -1.59 9.85
N GLU A 33 6.55 -1.60 9.12
CA GLU A 33 7.73 -0.77 9.39
C GLU A 33 7.44 0.71 9.18
N ALA A 34 6.94 1.10 8.00
CA ALA A 34 6.60 2.48 7.68
C ALA A 34 5.57 3.09 8.65
N ILE A 35 4.57 2.31 9.06
CA ILE A 35 3.58 2.75 10.05
C ILE A 35 4.24 3.00 11.43
N ARG A 36 5.18 2.13 11.85
CA ARG A 36 5.90 2.31 13.11
C ARG A 36 6.83 3.53 13.07
N GLU A 37 7.48 3.78 11.94
CA GLU A 37 8.33 4.96 11.73
C GLU A 37 7.52 6.25 11.88
N ALA A 38 6.28 6.29 11.38
CA ALA A 38 5.35 7.39 11.58
C ALA A 38 4.79 7.51 13.03
N GLY A 39 5.26 6.68 13.97
CA GLY A 39 4.83 6.68 15.37
C GLY A 39 3.44 6.10 15.60
N LEU A 40 2.90 5.34 14.65
CA LEU A 40 1.56 4.76 14.69
C LEU A 40 1.62 3.26 15.00
N ASN A 41 0.46 2.68 15.35
CA ASN A 41 0.36 1.25 15.62
C ASN A 41 -0.20 0.50 14.39
N PRO A 42 0.58 -0.42 13.78
CA PRO A 42 0.12 -1.18 12.61
C PRO A 42 -1.16 -1.99 12.80
N SER A 43 -1.50 -2.39 14.03
CA SER A 43 -2.72 -3.17 14.28
C SER A 43 -4.02 -2.42 14.01
N TYR A 44 -3.97 -1.10 13.85
CA TYR A 44 -5.14 -0.27 13.51
C TYR A 44 -5.37 -0.15 12.01
N PHE A 45 -4.39 -0.55 11.20
CA PHE A 45 -4.46 -0.47 9.76
C PHE A 45 -5.05 -1.74 9.17
N MET A 46 -5.95 -1.55 8.20
CA MET A 46 -6.60 -2.63 7.48
C MET A 46 -6.28 -2.51 5.99
N VAL A 47 -6.02 -3.64 5.34
CA VAL A 47 -5.84 -3.65 3.89
C VAL A 47 -7.10 -3.13 3.20
N ASN A 48 -6.93 -2.17 2.28
CA ASN A 48 -7.98 -1.65 1.44
C ASN A 48 -8.44 -2.74 0.47
N LYS A 49 -9.71 -3.14 0.55
CA LYS A 49 -10.24 -4.28 -0.21
C LYS A 49 -10.27 -4.07 -1.71
N ALA A 50 -10.43 -2.84 -2.20
CA ALA A 50 -10.38 -2.57 -3.63
C ALA A 50 -8.96 -2.83 -4.16
N SER A 51 -7.94 -2.28 -3.49
CA SER A 51 -6.53 -2.50 -3.86
C SER A 51 -6.11 -3.97 -3.76
N GLU A 52 -6.53 -4.67 -2.71
CA GLU A 52 -6.27 -6.11 -2.56
C GLU A 52 -6.88 -6.91 -3.71
N GLN A 53 -8.13 -6.63 -4.07
CA GLN A 53 -8.79 -7.30 -5.19
C GLN A 53 -8.11 -7.01 -6.52
N GLU A 54 -7.69 -5.76 -6.76
CA GLU A 54 -6.96 -5.38 -7.96
C GLU A 54 -5.62 -6.12 -8.05
N PHE A 55 -4.85 -6.13 -6.96
CA PHE A 55 -3.58 -6.84 -6.86
C PHE A 55 -3.72 -8.32 -7.23
N PHE A 56 -4.77 -8.99 -6.73
CA PHE A 56 -5.02 -10.39 -7.06
C PHE A 56 -5.49 -10.60 -8.50
N LYS A 57 -6.30 -9.69 -9.05
CA LYS A 57 -6.82 -9.80 -10.43
C LYS A 57 -5.76 -9.50 -11.49
N LYS A 58 -4.83 -8.59 -11.21
CA LYS A 58 -3.85 -8.10 -12.18
C LYS A 58 -2.75 -9.13 -12.43
N PRO A 59 -2.60 -9.72 -13.63
CA PRO A 59 -1.58 -10.75 -13.86
C PRO A 59 -0.17 -10.15 -13.81
N PHE A 60 0.85 -10.91 -13.43
CA PHE A 60 2.23 -10.38 -13.34
C PHE A 60 2.76 -9.81 -14.66
N THR A 61 2.21 -10.24 -15.80
CA THR A 61 2.56 -9.74 -17.12
C THR A 61 2.04 -8.34 -17.43
N ASP A 62 1.14 -7.81 -16.61
CA ASP A 62 0.52 -6.48 -16.76
C ASP A 62 1.29 -5.41 -15.97
N THR A 63 2.62 -5.39 -16.14
CA THR A 63 3.48 -4.32 -15.60
C THR A 63 3.26 -3.05 -16.41
N GLN A 64 3.13 -1.92 -15.72
CA GLN A 64 2.98 -0.59 -16.32
C GLN A 64 4.27 -0.15 -17.03
N GLU A 65 4.18 0.90 -17.85
CA GLU A 65 5.33 1.44 -18.62
C GLU A 65 6.50 1.89 -17.73
N ASP A 66 6.23 2.26 -16.48
CA ASP A 66 7.21 2.64 -15.47
C ASP A 66 7.82 1.44 -14.70
N GLY A 67 7.40 0.21 -15.01
CA GLY A 67 7.84 -1.01 -14.34
C GLY A 67 7.05 -1.33 -13.06
N SER A 68 6.10 -0.48 -12.66
CA SER A 68 5.23 -0.76 -11.53
C SER A 68 4.25 -1.89 -11.86
N PHE A 69 4.07 -2.79 -10.92
CA PHE A 69 3.09 -3.86 -11.03
C PHE A 69 1.76 -3.41 -10.39
N ALA A 70 1.78 -3.10 -9.09
CA ALA A 70 0.57 -2.74 -8.34
C ALA A 70 0.93 -2.06 -7.01
N SER A 71 -0.03 -1.31 -6.46
CA SER A 71 0.04 -0.78 -5.10
C SER A 71 -1.01 -1.46 -4.21
N LEU A 72 -0.63 -1.80 -2.97
CA LEU A 72 -1.60 -2.12 -1.91
C LEU A 72 -1.69 -0.96 -0.95
N TYR A 73 -2.91 -0.61 -0.56
CA TYR A 73 -3.16 0.40 0.46
C TYR A 73 -3.59 -0.26 1.76
N TYR A 74 -3.10 0.29 2.86
CA TYR A 74 -3.52 -0.02 4.22
C TYR A 74 -4.06 1.25 4.86
N ASP A 75 -5.32 1.22 5.24
CA ASP A 75 -6.04 2.40 5.70
C ASP A 75 -6.36 2.28 7.20
N TRP A 76 -6.24 3.39 7.92
CA TRP A 76 -6.79 3.56 9.26
C TRP A 76 -7.58 4.86 9.33
N ILE A 77 -8.88 4.74 9.61
CA ILE A 77 -9.80 5.88 9.69
C ILE A 77 -10.10 6.13 11.17
N THR A 78 -9.78 7.34 11.62
CA THR A 78 -10.20 7.89 12.91
C THR A 78 -11.32 8.93 12.68
N PRO A 79 -11.99 9.44 13.72
CA PRO A 79 -13.03 10.45 13.54
C PRO A 79 -12.58 11.73 12.80
N ASP A 80 -11.31 12.10 12.96
CA ASP A 80 -10.76 13.35 12.43
C ASP A 80 -9.68 13.15 11.38
N THR A 81 -9.01 12.01 11.33
CA THR A 81 -7.86 11.78 10.44
C THR A 81 -8.01 10.45 9.71
N LEU A 82 -7.81 10.49 8.39
CA LEU A 82 -7.60 9.32 7.56
C LEU A 82 -6.09 9.10 7.43
N TYR A 83 -5.62 7.90 7.71
CA TYR A 83 -4.26 7.45 7.48
C TYR A 83 -4.25 6.42 6.37
N ARG A 84 -3.26 6.48 5.47
CA ARG A 84 -3.06 5.55 4.36
C ARG A 84 -1.58 5.24 4.23
N CYS A 85 -1.23 3.96 4.30
CA CYS A 85 0.08 3.48 3.89
C CYS A 85 -0.04 2.84 2.50
N GLU A 86 0.72 3.33 1.53
CA GLU A 86 0.88 2.72 0.21
C GLU A 86 2.10 1.82 0.23
N CYS A 87 1.98 0.60 -0.26
CA CYS A 87 3.13 -0.22 -0.65
C CYS A 87 3.04 -0.49 -2.15
N ARG A 88 3.87 0.20 -2.92
CA ARG A 88 4.02 0.03 -4.36
C ARG A 88 5.01 -1.08 -4.65
N ILE A 89 4.61 -1.99 -5.54
CA ILE A 89 5.40 -3.14 -5.95
C ILE A 89 5.78 -3.00 -7.42
N GLU A 90 7.07 -3.13 -7.69
CA GLU A 90 7.65 -3.31 -9.02
C GLU A 90 8.18 -4.75 -9.15
N LEU A 91 8.00 -5.34 -10.33
CA LEU A 91 8.49 -6.68 -10.64
C LEU A 91 9.54 -6.59 -11.74
N SER A 92 10.64 -7.32 -11.59
CA SER A 92 11.56 -7.54 -12.70
C SER A 92 10.90 -8.34 -13.83
N TRP A 93 11.44 -8.21 -15.04
CA TRP A 93 10.97 -8.94 -16.24
C TRP A 93 10.97 -10.47 -16.09
N ASP A 94 11.85 -11.01 -15.26
CA ASP A 94 11.91 -12.44 -14.95
C ASP A 94 11.01 -12.86 -13.77
N PHE A 95 10.32 -11.90 -13.15
CA PHE A 95 9.47 -12.05 -11.97
C PHE A 95 10.19 -12.66 -10.75
N LEU A 96 11.52 -12.63 -10.74
CA LEU A 96 12.33 -13.18 -9.65
C LEU A 96 12.74 -12.11 -8.64
N THR A 97 12.68 -10.84 -9.02
CA THR A 97 13.02 -9.70 -8.15
C THR A 97 11.78 -8.85 -7.93
N VAL A 98 11.54 -8.52 -6.67
CA VAL A 98 10.45 -7.65 -6.25
C VAL A 98 11.07 -6.41 -5.61
N LYS A 99 10.71 -5.22 -6.10
CA LYS A 99 11.06 -3.96 -5.43
C LYS A 99 9.80 -3.39 -4.78
N SER A 100 9.91 -3.00 -3.52
CA SER A 100 8.89 -2.24 -2.79
C SER A 100 9.30 -0.78 -2.70
N GLU A 101 8.30 0.10 -2.72
CA GLU A 101 8.39 1.48 -2.24
C GLU A 101 7.19 1.69 -1.33
N THR A 102 7.41 2.23 -0.14
CA THR A 102 6.35 2.30 0.87
C THR A 102 6.31 3.71 1.43
N ASP A 103 5.15 4.33 1.28
CA ASP A 103 4.90 5.71 1.65
C ASP A 103 3.75 5.77 2.65
N MET A 104 3.84 6.73 3.55
CA MET A 104 2.83 6.95 4.58
C MET A 104 2.19 8.31 4.41
N TYR A 105 0.87 8.32 4.35
CA TYR A 105 0.05 9.50 4.12
C TYR A 105 -0.99 9.68 5.22
N ARG A 106 -1.36 10.93 5.49
CA ARG A 106 -2.53 11.25 6.30
C ARG A 106 -3.31 12.41 5.71
N MET A 107 -4.58 12.47 6.05
CA MET A 107 -5.47 13.55 5.71
C MET A 107 -6.23 13.94 6.98
N GLU A 108 -5.82 15.05 7.57
CA GLU A 108 -6.48 15.61 8.74
C GLU A 108 -7.75 16.32 8.33
N HIS A 109 -8.75 16.25 9.21
CA HIS A 109 -10.06 16.84 9.02
C HIS A 109 -10.72 16.46 7.69
N TYR A 110 -10.59 15.19 7.26
CA TYR A 110 -11.15 14.67 6.01
C TYR A 110 -12.67 14.86 5.87
N SER A 111 -13.36 15.09 6.99
CA SER A 111 -14.80 15.41 7.04
C SER A 111 -15.12 16.91 6.85
N LYS A 112 -14.12 17.78 6.77
CA LYS A 112 -14.24 19.24 6.58
C LYS A 112 -13.89 19.60 5.14
N GLY A 113 -14.49 20.68 4.64
CA GLY A 113 -14.65 20.95 3.20
C GLY A 113 -13.42 21.27 2.35
N LYS A 114 -12.18 21.02 2.81
CA LYS A 114 -10.92 21.11 2.02
C LYS A 114 -9.81 20.26 2.67
N PRO A 115 -9.87 18.94 2.59
CA PRO A 115 -8.90 18.09 3.24
C PRO A 115 -7.68 17.84 2.33
N GLU A 116 -6.49 18.15 2.83
CA GLU A 116 -5.24 17.98 2.07
C GLU A 116 -4.49 16.74 2.55
N TRP A 117 -3.89 16.00 1.62
CA TRP A 117 -2.98 14.92 1.99
C TRP A 117 -1.66 15.49 2.49
N GLN A 118 -1.10 14.81 3.47
CA GLN A 118 0.24 15.01 3.98
C GLN A 118 1.00 13.72 3.82
N TYR A 119 2.28 13.78 3.45
CA TYR A 119 3.17 12.63 3.39
C TYR A 119 4.16 12.69 4.56
N PHE A 120 4.54 11.53 5.08
CA PHE A 120 5.54 11.42 6.14
C PHE A 120 6.94 11.32 5.51
N ASN A 121 7.83 12.26 5.82
CA ASN A 121 9.18 12.32 5.24
C ASN A 121 10.23 11.50 6.04
N GLY A 122 9.81 10.80 7.10
CA GLY A 122 10.69 10.10 8.05
C GLY A 122 10.88 10.83 9.38
N GLU A 123 10.57 12.13 9.45
CA GLU A 123 10.69 12.96 10.65
C GLU A 123 9.38 13.68 10.98
N ASP A 124 8.71 14.26 9.98
CA ASP A 124 7.47 15.03 10.13
C ASP A 124 6.53 14.83 8.93
N TRP A 125 5.34 15.39 9.04
CA TRP A 125 4.30 15.40 8.01
C TRP A 125 4.38 16.67 7.18
N GLU A 126 4.62 16.52 5.89
CA GLU A 126 4.73 17.60 4.92
C GLU A 126 3.58 17.59 3.92
N GLU A 127 3.46 18.65 3.12
CA GLU A 127 2.48 18.76 2.04
C GLU A 127 2.60 17.57 1.08
N GLY A 128 1.55 16.77 1.02
CA GLY A 128 1.46 15.55 0.22
C GLY A 128 0.86 15.77 -1.16
N PRO A 129 0.54 14.69 -1.87
CA PRO A 129 -0.04 14.78 -3.20
C PRO A 129 -1.43 15.43 -3.19
N GLU A 130 -1.86 16.01 -4.32
CA GLU A 130 -3.17 16.65 -4.45
C GLU A 130 -4.35 15.67 -4.22
N GLU A 131 -5.54 16.19 -3.90
CA GLU A 131 -6.74 15.40 -3.55
C GLU A 131 -7.09 14.29 -4.57
N ASP A 132 -6.83 14.52 -5.86
CA ASP A 132 -7.12 13.58 -6.96
C ASP A 132 -6.24 12.32 -6.94
N PHE A 133 -5.16 12.30 -6.15
CA PHE A 133 -4.22 11.18 -6.09
C PHE A 133 -4.78 9.96 -5.33
N PHE A 134 -5.68 10.19 -4.35
CA PHE A 134 -6.29 9.14 -3.54
C PHE A 134 -7.78 9.43 -3.32
N PRO A 135 -8.69 8.92 -4.17
CA PRO A 135 -10.10 9.20 -4.03
C PRO A 135 -10.63 8.68 -2.68
N ILE A 136 -11.25 9.56 -1.89
CA ILE A 136 -11.93 9.18 -0.64
C ILE A 136 -13.06 8.17 -0.93
N THR A 137 -13.63 8.19 -2.13
CA THR A 137 -14.65 7.22 -2.59
C THR A 137 -14.14 5.78 -2.63
N ASP A 138 -12.82 5.58 -2.71
CA ASP A 138 -12.19 4.25 -2.72
C ASP A 138 -11.99 3.70 -1.30
N LEU A 139 -12.30 4.50 -0.28
CA LEU A 139 -12.26 4.08 1.12
C LEU A 139 -13.55 3.34 1.44
N GLU A 140 -13.42 2.15 2.01
CA GLU A 140 -14.53 1.47 2.68
C GLU A 140 -14.86 2.21 3.99
N LEU A 141 -15.54 3.35 3.91
CA LEU A 141 -16.02 4.17 5.03
C LEU A 141 -17.09 3.49 5.90
N ARG A 142 -17.25 2.16 5.79
CA ARG A 142 -18.29 1.36 6.47
C ARG A 142 -18.19 1.37 8.00
N TRP A 143 -17.20 2.06 8.57
CA TRP A 143 -16.90 2.07 10.00
C TRP A 143 -17.20 3.41 10.70
N LEU A 144 -17.86 4.36 10.02
CA LEU A 144 -18.37 5.60 10.60
C LEU A 144 -19.88 5.53 10.98
N GLN A 145 -20.45 4.33 11.02
CA GLN A 145 -21.80 4.05 11.54
C GLN A 145 -21.72 3.40 12.92
#